data_AF-A0A7J6W079-F1
#
_entry.id   AF-A0A7J6W079-F1
#
_cell.length_a   1.000
_cell.length_b   1.000
_cell.length_c   1.000
_cell.angle_alpha   90.00
_cell.angle_beta   90.00
_cell.angle_gamma   90.00
#
_symmetry.space_group_name_H-M   'P 1'
#
loop_
_entity.id
_entity.type
_entity.pdbx_description
1 polymer ?
#
loop_
_entity_poly.entity_id
_entity_poly.type
_entity_poly.pdbx_seq_one_letter_code
_entity_poly.pdbx_strand_id
1 'polypeptide(L)'
;MIKLQSKLKLVKTKLKEWSKQNFSDLQNQVLKAREDLERIQLAIQTHPLDTNLAVLENEALREYNLKAAAEESSAKQKPGCDWTVLGDGNAAFFHNKVKGNRARTSIHSIVTSQQATITDKEDIAAEFVSYYQNLLGSANNSPYPTG
;
A
#
# COMPACT_ATOMS: atom_id res chain seq x y z
N MET A 1 4.38 -20.18 -14.58
CA MET A 1 3.96 -19.20 -13.55
C MET A 1 4.70 -17.85 -13.60
N ILE A 2 5.80 -17.69 -14.36
CA ILE A 2 6.63 -16.45 -14.37
C ILE A 2 6.05 -15.32 -15.25
N LYS A 3 5.35 -15.65 -16.34
CA LYS A 3 4.87 -14.65 -17.33
C LYS A 3 3.90 -13.62 -16.72
N LEU A 4 2.99 -14.03 -15.84
CA LEU A 4 2.04 -13.13 -15.17
C LEU A 4 2.75 -12.19 -14.19
N GLN A 5 3.69 -12.73 -13.40
CA GLN A 5 4.47 -11.95 -12.44
C GLN A 5 5.30 -10.87 -13.14
N SER A 6 5.92 -11.19 -14.28
CA SER A 6 6.69 -10.21 -15.07
C SER A 6 5.80 -9.11 -15.64
N LYS A 7 4.61 -9.45 -16.14
CA LYS A 7 3.63 -8.46 -16.63
C LYS A 7 3.12 -7.55 -15.52
N LEU A 8 2.80 -8.10 -14.35
CA LEU A 8 2.39 -7.31 -13.17
C LEU A 8 3.50 -6.40 -12.66
N LYS A 9 4.76 -6.87 -12.67
CA LYS A 9 5.91 -6.03 -12.32
C LYS A 9 6.04 -4.84 -13.27
N LEU A 10 5.89 -5.05 -14.58
CA LEU A 10 5.95 -4.01 -15.60
C LEU A 10 4.84 -2.96 -15.42
N VAL A 11 3.59 -3.42 -15.21
CA VAL A 11 2.46 -2.52 -14.94
C VAL A 11 2.69 -1.72 -13.67
N LYS A 12 3.19 -2.36 -12.61
CA LYS A 12 3.54 -1.68 -11.35
C LYS A 12 4.60 -0.59 -11.55
N THR A 13 5.65 -0.84 -12.32
CA THR A 13 6.67 0.18 -12.59
C THR A 13 6.08 1.35 -13.36
N LYS A 14 5.26 1.08 -14.39
CA LYS A 14 4.63 2.15 -15.18
C LYS A 14 3.63 2.96 -14.37
N LEU A 15 2.86 2.31 -13.50
CA LEU A 15 1.94 3.01 -12.59
C LEU A 15 2.68 3.88 -11.57
N LYS A 16 3.83 3.41 -11.06
CA LYS A 16 4.70 4.21 -10.18
C LYS A 16 5.28 5.42 -10.90
N GLU A 17 5.71 5.26 -12.14
CA GLU A 17 6.24 6.35 -12.96
C GLU A 17 5.16 7.40 -13.24
N TRP A 18 3.96 6.97 -13.66
CA TRP A 18 2.81 7.84 -13.84
C TRP A 18 2.41 8.54 -12.54
N SER A 19 2.37 7.80 -11.42
CA SER A 19 2.09 8.38 -10.11
C SER A 19 3.15 9.39 -9.70
N LYS A 20 4.43 9.14 -9.95
CA LYS A 20 5.48 10.10 -9.64
C LYS A 20 5.27 11.37 -10.46
N GLN A 21 5.09 11.26 -11.78
CA GLN A 21 4.93 12.43 -12.66
C GLN A 21 3.71 13.29 -12.31
N ASN A 22 2.55 12.67 -12.03
CA ASN A 22 1.31 13.41 -11.78
C ASN A 22 1.20 13.91 -10.34
N PHE A 23 1.64 13.13 -9.34
CA PHE A 23 1.51 13.51 -7.94
C PHE A 23 2.72 14.29 -7.42
N SER A 24 3.93 14.16 -8.00
CA SER A 24 5.07 14.99 -7.57
C SER A 24 4.80 16.47 -7.86
N ASP A 25 4.10 16.77 -8.95
CA ASP A 25 3.75 18.14 -9.28
C ASP A 25 2.80 18.73 -8.22
N LEU A 26 1.80 17.97 -7.78
CA LEU A 26 0.90 18.38 -6.70
C LEU A 26 1.65 18.66 -5.38
N GLN A 27 2.58 17.78 -4.98
CA GLN A 27 3.38 18.00 -3.77
C GLN A 27 4.28 19.23 -3.89
N ASN A 28 4.89 19.44 -5.06
CA ASN A 28 5.70 20.63 -5.33
C ASN A 28 4.86 21.91 -5.34
N GLN A 29 3.62 21.85 -5.83
CA GLN A 29 2.68 22.98 -5.82
C GLN A 29 2.25 23.35 -4.39
N VAL A 30 2.02 22.37 -3.51
CA VAL A 30 1.75 22.60 -2.08
C VAL A 30 2.97 23.23 -1.40
N LEU A 31 4.17 22.70 -1.67
CA LEU A 31 5.42 23.23 -1.11
C LEU A 31 5.61 24.70 -1.48
N LYS A 32 5.48 25.04 -2.77
CA LYS A 32 5.58 26.43 -3.25
C LYS A 32 4.55 27.34 -2.61
N ALA A 33 3.29 26.90 -2.52
CA ALA A 33 2.24 27.68 -1.87
C ALA A 33 2.53 27.93 -0.38
N ARG A 34 3.18 26.96 0.29
CA ARG A 34 3.62 27.11 1.69
C ARG A 34 4.75 28.12 1.82
N GLU A 35 5.76 28.04 0.95
CA GLU A 35 6.88 28.99 0.92
C GLU A 35 6.41 30.42 0.65
N ASP A 36 5.46 30.60 -0.27
CA ASP A 36 4.84 31.90 -0.55
C ASP A 36 4.08 32.45 0.65
N LEU A 37 3.32 31.61 1.35
CA LEU A 37 2.63 31.98 2.58
C LEU A 37 3.62 32.38 3.68
N GLU A 38 4.66 31.58 3.91
CA GLU A 38 5.71 31.87 4.91
C GLU A 38 6.40 33.21 4.61
N ARG A 39 6.67 33.51 3.34
CA ARG A 39 7.26 34.78 2.90
C ARG A 39 6.34 35.98 3.21
N ILE A 40 5.04 35.85 2.95
CA ILE A 40 4.07 36.92 3.24
C ILE A 40 3.93 37.12 4.76
N GLN A 41 3.88 36.03 5.53
CA GLN A 41 3.84 36.08 7.00
C GLN A 41 5.06 36.75 7.60
N LEU A 42 6.25 36.50 7.06
CA LEU A 42 7.48 37.18 7.45
C LEU A 42 7.40 38.69 7.15
N ALA A 43 6.86 39.08 6.00
CA ALA A 43 6.66 40.47 5.63
C ALA A 43 5.67 41.19 6.58
N ILE A 44 4.61 40.51 7.01
CA ILE A 44 3.67 41.04 8.02
C ILE A 44 4.34 41.24 9.38
N GLN A 45 5.22 40.32 9.80
CA GLN A 45 5.98 40.51 11.04
C GLN A 45 6.84 41.78 11.01
N THR A 46 7.37 42.14 9.83
CA THR A 46 8.13 43.38 9.64
C THR A 46 7.26 44.64 9.49
N HIS A 47 6.04 44.49 8.97
CA HIS A 47 5.11 45.60 8.70
C HIS A 47 3.67 45.26 9.13
N PRO A 48 3.38 45.22 10.45
CA PRO A 48 2.14 44.68 11.00
C PRO A 48 0.88 45.55 10.76
N LEU A 49 1.04 46.78 10.28
CA LEU A 49 -0.07 47.71 10.01
C LEU A 49 -0.42 47.81 8.52
N ASP A 50 0.26 47.05 7.64
CA ASP A 50 -0.03 47.06 6.22
C ASP A 50 -1.24 46.17 5.91
N THR A 51 -2.38 46.82 5.67
CA THR A 51 -3.64 46.16 5.33
C THR A 51 -3.58 45.42 4.00
N ASN A 52 -2.71 45.81 3.06
CA ASN A 52 -2.55 45.09 1.80
C ASN A 52 -1.85 43.74 2.00
N LEU A 53 -0.88 43.68 2.91
CA LEU A 53 -0.21 42.42 3.26
C LEU A 53 -1.19 41.45 3.92
N ALA A 54 -2.10 41.93 4.77
CA ALA A 54 -3.14 41.10 5.38
C ALA A 54 -4.11 40.50 4.35
N VAL A 55 -4.47 41.26 3.31
CA VAL A 55 -5.31 40.75 2.20
C VAL A 55 -4.55 39.70 1.39
N LEU A 56 -3.28 39.94 1.08
CA LEU A 56 -2.41 38.99 0.38
C LEU A 56 -2.18 37.69 1.17
N GLU A 57 -2.05 37.78 2.49
CA GLU A 57 -1.94 36.60 3.36
C GLU A 57 -3.21 35.75 3.30
N ASN A 58 -4.38 36.39 3.34
CA ASN A 58 -5.66 35.67 3.29
C ASN A 58 -5.82 34.90 1.97
N GLU A 59 -5.45 35.52 0.85
CA GLU A 59 -5.47 34.86 -0.46
C GLU A 59 -4.45 33.72 -0.54
N ALA A 60 -3.22 33.93 -0.06
CA ALA A 60 -2.19 32.90 -0.03
C ALA A 60 -2.58 31.71 0.87
N LEU A 61 -3.21 31.97 2.03
CA LEU A 61 -3.77 30.94 2.91
C LEU A 61 -4.86 30.13 2.20
N ARG A 62 -5.75 30.80 1.46
CA ARG A 62 -6.83 30.15 0.72
C ARG A 62 -6.27 29.21 -0.34
N GLU A 63 -5.31 29.68 -1.12
CA GLU A 63 -4.62 28.90 -2.15
C GLU A 63 -3.83 27.73 -1.57
N TYR A 64 -3.12 27.93 -0.46
CA TYR A 64 -2.42 26.86 0.25
C TYR A 64 -3.40 25.78 0.73
N ASN A 65 -4.50 26.17 1.39
CA ASN A 65 -5.49 25.24 1.91
C ASN A 65 -6.16 24.41 0.80
N LEU A 66 -6.47 25.03 -0.34
CA LEU A 66 -7.02 24.32 -1.51
C LEU A 66 -6.07 23.25 -2.04
N LYS A 67 -4.78 23.60 -2.19
CA LYS A 67 -3.75 22.66 -2.68
C LYS A 67 -3.46 21.55 -1.67
N ALA A 68 -3.41 21.89 -0.37
CA ALA A 68 -3.20 20.93 0.71
C ALA A 68 -4.37 19.91 0.79
N ALA A 69 -5.62 20.36 0.65
CA ALA A 69 -6.78 19.47 0.62
C ALA A 69 -6.74 18.50 -0.59
N ALA A 70 -6.28 18.97 -1.75
CA ALA A 70 -6.10 18.13 -2.92
C ALA A 70 -4.98 17.08 -2.72
N GLU A 71 -3.87 17.44 -2.06
CA GLU A 71 -2.82 16.51 -1.68
C GLU A 71 -3.32 15.47 -0.67
N GLU A 72 -4.07 15.89 0.35
CA GLU A 72 -4.64 14.99 1.36
C GLU A 72 -5.61 13.98 0.74
N SER A 73 -6.50 14.44 -0.15
CA SER A 73 -7.41 13.57 -0.90
C SER A 73 -6.64 12.56 -1.76
N SER A 74 -5.58 13.02 -2.44
CA SER A 74 -4.70 12.16 -3.24
C SER A 74 -3.95 11.14 -2.39
N ALA A 75 -3.54 11.51 -1.17
CA ALA A 75 -2.89 10.60 -0.22
C ALA A 75 -3.86 9.53 0.28
N LYS A 76 -5.11 9.89 0.62
CA LYS A 76 -6.16 8.95 1.03
C LYS A 76 -6.49 7.93 -0.07
N GLN A 77 -6.40 8.32 -1.34
CA GLN A 77 -6.64 7.43 -2.48
C GLN A 77 -5.47 6.48 -2.78
N LYS A 78 -4.27 6.70 -2.20
CA LYS A 78 -3.12 5.81 -2.42
C LYS A 78 -3.32 4.49 -1.64
N PRO A 79 -3.38 3.33 -2.32
CA PRO A 79 -3.52 2.06 -1.64
C PRO A 79 -2.32 1.79 -0.72
N GLY A 80 -2.59 1.50 0.56
CA GLY A 80 -1.59 1.32 1.61
C GLY A 80 -1.25 2.58 2.41
N CYS A 81 -1.86 3.74 2.14
CA CYS A 81 -1.63 4.97 2.91
C CYS A 81 -2.34 4.98 4.27
N ASP A 82 -3.47 4.26 4.43
CA ASP A 82 -4.12 4.02 5.74
C ASP A 82 -3.18 3.39 6.77
N TRP A 83 -2.16 2.67 6.31
CA TRP A 83 -1.12 2.09 7.16
C TRP A 83 -0.27 3.15 7.85
N THR A 84 0.05 4.23 7.14
CA THR A 84 0.99 5.29 7.56
C THR A 84 0.33 6.46 8.26
N VAL A 85 -0.98 6.68 8.07
CA VAL A 85 -1.68 7.89 8.57
C VAL A 85 -1.94 7.86 10.08
N LEU A 86 -1.86 6.70 10.75
CA LEU A 86 -2.20 6.56 12.18
C LEU A 86 -1.03 6.26 13.13
N GLY A 87 0.22 6.17 12.65
CA GLY A 87 1.39 5.88 13.49
C GLY A 87 1.22 4.63 14.38
N ASP A 88 1.89 4.60 15.54
CA ASP A 88 1.88 3.47 16.48
C ASP A 88 0.49 3.14 17.09
N GLY A 89 -0.51 4.02 16.93
CA GLY A 89 -1.90 3.76 17.35
C GLY A 89 -2.64 2.74 16.48
N ASN A 90 -2.05 2.31 15.36
CA ASN A 90 -2.72 1.50 14.34
C ASN A 90 -2.61 -0.03 14.58
N ALA A 91 -2.07 -0.47 15.72
CA ALA A 91 -1.94 -1.90 16.04
C ALA A 91 -3.29 -2.64 15.98
N ALA A 92 -4.36 -2.05 16.49
CA ALA A 92 -5.70 -2.64 16.45
C ALA A 92 -6.22 -2.84 15.02
N PHE A 93 -6.04 -1.84 14.15
CA PHE A 93 -6.41 -1.92 12.74
C PHE A 93 -5.58 -2.99 12.01
N PHE A 94 -4.26 -3.04 12.24
CA PHE A 94 -3.41 -4.08 11.70
C PHE A 94 -3.84 -5.47 12.14
N HIS A 95 -4.07 -5.67 13.44
CA HIS A 95 -4.52 -6.94 13.98
C HIS A 95 -5.87 -7.35 13.40
N ASN A 96 -6.82 -6.42 13.25
CA ASN A 96 -8.11 -6.68 12.64
C ASN A 96 -8.00 -7.06 11.16
N LYS A 97 -7.16 -6.35 10.40
CA LYS A 97 -6.93 -6.65 8.99
C LYS A 97 -6.18 -7.96 8.79
N VAL A 98 -5.19 -8.27 9.63
CA VAL A 98 -4.50 -9.58 9.66
C VAL A 98 -5.48 -10.68 10.03
N LYS A 99 -6.34 -10.48 11.01
CA LYS A 99 -7.39 -11.42 11.41
C LYS A 99 -8.38 -11.68 10.27
N GLY A 100 -8.83 -10.63 9.58
CA GLY A 100 -9.70 -10.74 8.41
C GLY A 100 -9.04 -11.46 7.25
N ASN A 101 -7.76 -11.18 6.98
CA ASN A 101 -6.98 -11.91 5.97
C ASN A 101 -6.83 -13.40 6.35
N ARG A 102 -6.47 -13.70 7.60
CA ARG A 102 -6.37 -15.08 8.10
C ARG A 102 -7.70 -15.83 7.97
N ALA A 103 -8.81 -15.19 8.31
CA ALA A 103 -10.15 -15.79 8.16
C ALA A 103 -10.47 -16.10 6.69
N ARG A 104 -10.12 -15.20 5.76
CA ARG A 104 -10.34 -15.39 4.31
C ARG A 104 -9.45 -16.46 3.69
N THR A 105 -8.21 -16.60 4.18
CA THR A 105 -7.24 -17.56 3.63
C THR A 105 -7.22 -18.89 4.38
N SER A 106 -7.96 -19.01 5.49
CA SER A 106 -8.04 -20.25 6.26
C SER A 106 -8.85 -21.28 5.48
N ILE A 107 -8.23 -22.41 5.19
CA ILE A 107 -8.90 -23.59 4.64
C ILE A 107 -9.59 -24.30 5.81
N HIS A 108 -10.92 -24.37 5.75
CA HIS A 108 -11.73 -24.96 6.84
C HIS A 108 -12.07 -26.42 6.58
N SER A 109 -12.10 -26.84 5.31
CA SER A 109 -12.32 -28.23 4.93
C SER A 109 -11.76 -28.48 3.53
N ILE A 110 -11.35 -29.73 3.27
CA ILE A 110 -10.97 -30.20 1.94
C ILE A 110 -11.76 -31.47 1.61
N VAL A 111 -11.95 -31.73 0.31
CA VAL A 111 -12.55 -32.97 -0.19
C VAL A 111 -11.45 -33.78 -0.85
N THR A 112 -11.22 -34.99 -0.34
CA THR A 112 -10.21 -35.93 -0.84
C THR A 112 -10.67 -36.58 -2.15
N SER A 113 -9.72 -37.14 -2.92
CA SER A 113 -9.99 -37.92 -4.14
C SER A 113 -10.96 -39.10 -3.93
N GLN A 114 -11.07 -39.59 -2.69
CA GLN A 114 -12.01 -40.63 -2.26
C GLN A 114 -13.39 -40.08 -1.85
N GLN A 115 -13.70 -38.82 -2.16
CA GLN A 115 -14.95 -38.12 -1.78
C GLN A 115 -15.19 -37.97 -0.27
N ALA A 116 -14.18 -38.22 0.57
CA ALA A 116 -14.23 -37.94 2.00
C ALA A 116 -14.00 -36.45 2.27
N THR A 117 -14.76 -35.87 3.21
CA THR A 117 -14.58 -34.47 3.63
C THR A 117 -13.78 -34.43 4.94
N ILE A 118 -12.62 -33.78 4.91
CA ILE A 118 -11.74 -33.61 6.07
C ILE A 118 -11.90 -32.18 6.57
N THR A 119 -12.18 -32.02 7.86
CA THR A 119 -12.36 -30.72 8.52
C THR A 119 -11.28 -30.46 9.58
N ASP A 120 -10.60 -31.51 10.03
CA ASP A 120 -9.51 -31.42 10.99
C ASP A 120 -8.23 -30.87 10.34
N LYS A 121 -7.53 -29.97 11.04
CA LYS A 121 -6.42 -29.20 10.44
C LYS A 121 -5.16 -30.05 10.27
N GLU A 122 -4.92 -30.94 11.21
CA GLU A 122 -3.81 -31.88 11.20
C GLU A 122 -3.98 -32.86 10.03
N ASP A 123 -5.21 -33.37 9.84
CA ASP A 123 -5.54 -34.26 8.73
C ASP A 123 -5.49 -33.54 7.37
N ILE A 124 -5.97 -32.28 7.29
CA ILE A 124 -5.84 -31.43 6.09
C ILE A 124 -4.37 -31.27 5.70
N ALA A 125 -3.49 -31.01 6.68
CA ALA A 125 -2.06 -30.85 6.42
C ALA A 125 -1.41 -32.16 5.95
N ALA A 126 -1.77 -33.29 6.56
CA ALA A 126 -1.29 -34.61 6.16
C ALA A 126 -1.73 -34.97 4.73
N GLU A 127 -2.98 -34.69 4.37
CA GLU A 127 -3.52 -34.91 3.03
C GLU A 127 -2.80 -34.03 1.99
N PHE A 128 -2.55 -32.75 2.29
CA PHE A 128 -1.75 -31.88 1.41
C PHE A 128 -0.34 -32.43 1.18
N VAL A 129 0.33 -32.88 2.24
CA VAL A 129 1.68 -33.46 2.14
C VAL A 129 1.65 -34.72 1.29
N SER A 130 0.74 -35.65 1.56
CA SER A 130 0.57 -36.89 0.80
C SER A 130 0.26 -36.62 -0.68
N TYR A 131 -0.68 -35.71 -0.95
CA TYR A 131 -1.05 -35.31 -2.31
C TYR A 131 0.15 -34.77 -3.09
N TYR A 132 0.90 -33.83 -2.52
CA TYR A 132 2.05 -33.24 -3.20
C TYR A 132 3.26 -34.18 -3.30
N GLN A 133 3.47 -35.08 -2.32
CA GLN A 133 4.48 -36.14 -2.42
C GLN A 133 4.19 -37.09 -3.57
N ASN A 134 2.92 -37.50 -3.74
CA ASN A 134 2.51 -38.35 -4.85
C ASN A 134 2.54 -37.61 -6.19
N LEU A 135 2.18 -36.33 -6.21
CA LEU A 135 2.18 -35.51 -7.43
C LEU A 135 3.60 -35.20 -7.95
N LEU A 136 4.52 -34.88 -7.04
CA LEU A 136 5.90 -34.51 -7.38
C LEU A 136 6.83 -35.74 -7.47
N GLY A 137 6.39 -36.89 -6.93
CA GLY A 137 7.18 -38.11 -6.81
C GLY A 137 8.25 -38.00 -5.73
N SER A 138 8.67 -39.16 -5.20
CA SER A 138 9.92 -39.25 -4.43
C SER A 138 11.11 -39.00 -5.35
N ALA A 139 12.14 -38.31 -4.84
CA ALA A 139 13.39 -38.09 -5.58
C ALA A 139 13.81 -39.38 -6.28
N ASN A 140 13.94 -39.32 -7.62
CA ASN A 140 14.50 -40.41 -8.40
C ASN A 140 15.84 -40.76 -7.76
N ASN A 141 15.92 -41.98 -7.23
CA ASN A 141 17.19 -42.61 -6.92
C ASN A 141 17.88 -42.83 -8.28
N SER A 142 18.51 -41.78 -8.81
CA SER A 142 19.21 -41.81 -10.08
C SER A 142 20.32 -42.85 -9.95
N PRO A 143 20.34 -43.91 -10.76
CA PRO A 143 21.38 -44.92 -10.71
C PRO A 143 22.69 -44.47 -11.38
N TYR A 144 22.81 -43.20 -11.77
CA TYR A 144 23.98 -42.71 -12.49
C TYR A 144 25.00 -42.06 -11.54
N PRO A 145 26.27 -42.50 -11.58
CA PRO A 145 27.32 -41.92 -10.76
C PRO A 145 27.63 -40.50 -11.25
N THR A 146 27.71 -39.57 -10.31
CA THR A 146 28.21 -38.21 -10.55
C THR A 146 29.68 -38.28 -10.96
N GLY A 147 29.96 -37.85 -12.19
CA GLY A 147 31.30 -37.49 -12.66
C GLY A 147 31.49 -35.98 -12.62
#